data_AF-A0A2N5MNN2-F1
#
_entry.id   AF-A0A2N5MNN2-F1
#
_cell.length_a   1.000
_cell.length_b   1.000
_cell.length_c   1.000
_cell.angle_alpha   90.00
_cell.angle_beta   90.00
_cell.angle_gamma   90.00
#
_symmetry.space_group_name_H-M   'P 1'
#
loop_
_entity.id
_entity.type
_entity.pdbx_description
1 polymer ?
#
loop_
_entity_poly.entity_id
_entity_poly.type
_entity_poly.pdbx_seq_one_letter_code
_entity_poly.pdbx_strand_id
1 'polypeptide(L)'
;MKKFGLLLAGGIAACVLLANVGPMAGLALSLVILYFVFKQFVKSDSTMGKILWGLVGLVAISASLANVPSLIGLAAAYVLYLIYKKWNETKKSSKEQEQDPFINFEKQWAELKR
;
A
#
# COMPACT_ATOMS: atom_id res chain seq x y z
N MET A 1 -10.64 0.76 23.37
CA MET A 1 -10.82 -0.44 22.52
C MET A 1 -10.47 -0.22 21.04
N LYS A 2 -10.76 0.93 20.42
CA LYS A 2 -10.46 1.18 18.98
C LYS A 2 -8.96 1.14 18.61
N LYS A 3 -8.07 1.59 19.50
CA LYS A 3 -6.62 1.60 19.24
C LYS A 3 -6.00 0.20 19.24
N PHE A 4 -6.48 -0.70 20.10
CA PHE A 4 -5.97 -2.08 20.18
C PHE A 4 -6.33 -2.88 18.92
N GLY A 5 -7.58 -2.74 18.42
CA GLY A 5 -7.97 -3.34 17.14
C GLY A 5 -7.16 -2.82 15.95
N LEU A 6 -6.87 -1.51 15.90
CA LEU A 6 -6.00 -0.92 14.88
C LEU A 6 -4.56 -1.44 14.96
N LEU A 7 -4.03 -1.65 16.16
CA LEU A 7 -2.69 -2.23 16.36
C LEU A 7 -2.63 -3.69 15.92
N LEU A 8 -3.64 -4.50 16.25
CA LEU A 8 -3.75 -5.90 15.81
C LEU A 8 -3.86 -6.00 14.29
N ALA A 9 -4.79 -5.26 13.69
CA ALA A 9 -4.96 -5.21 12.24
C ALA A 9 -3.68 -4.70 11.55
N GLY A 10 -3.01 -3.71 12.14
CA GLY A 10 -1.73 -3.20 11.66
C GLY A 10 -0.62 -4.25 11.74
N GLY A 11 -0.52 -4.99 12.84
CA GLY A 11 0.45 -6.07 12.99
C GLY A 11 0.26 -7.18 11.95
N ILE A 12 -1.00 -7.62 11.74
CA ILE A 12 -1.31 -8.62 10.71
C ILE A 12 -0.95 -8.09 9.32
N ALA A 13 -1.36 -6.87 8.99
CA ALA A 13 -1.04 -6.27 7.69
C ALA A 13 0.47 -6.11 7.48
N ALA A 14 1.24 -5.78 8.52
CA ALA A 14 2.70 -5.72 8.47
C ALA A 14 3.32 -7.09 8.18
N CYS A 15 2.87 -8.15 8.86
CA CYS A 15 3.33 -9.52 8.60
C CYS A 15 3.03 -9.95 7.16
N VAL A 16 1.82 -9.67 6.67
CA VAL A 16 1.42 -9.98 5.29
C VAL A 16 2.27 -9.21 4.28
N LEU A 17 2.53 -7.92 4.53
CA LEU A 17 3.39 -7.11 3.68
C LEU A 17 4.80 -7.69 3.62
N LEU A 18 5.41 -7.99 4.77
CA LEU A 18 6.75 -8.57 4.86
C LEU A 18 6.86 -9.92 4.14
N ALA A 19 5.85 -10.78 4.30
CA ALA A 19 5.79 -12.07 3.60
C ALA A 19 5.70 -11.93 2.07
N ASN A 20 5.20 -10.79 1.57
CA ASN A 20 5.03 -10.53 0.14
C ASN A 20 6.08 -9.58 -0.46
N VAL A 21 7.12 -9.18 0.29
CA VAL A 21 8.18 -8.30 -0.23
C VAL A 21 8.92 -8.93 -1.41
N GLY A 22 9.25 -10.23 -1.32
CA GLY A 22 9.91 -10.98 -2.39
C GLY A 22 9.10 -10.94 -3.69
N PRO A 23 7.83 -11.41 -3.69
CA PRO A 23 6.94 -11.28 -4.84
C PRO A 23 6.76 -9.85 -5.35
N MET A 24 6.67 -8.84 -4.47
CA MET A 24 6.58 -7.43 -4.90
C MET A 24 7.81 -6.97 -5.66
N ALA A 25 9.01 -7.33 -5.18
CA ALA A 25 10.25 -7.02 -5.88
C ALA A 25 10.34 -7.76 -7.22
N GLY A 26 9.94 -9.04 -7.26
CA GLY A 26 9.89 -9.84 -8.49
C GLY A 26 8.92 -9.27 -9.52
N LEU A 27 7.73 -8.84 -9.09
CA LEU A 27 6.76 -8.17 -9.96
C LEU A 27 7.31 -6.83 -10.48
N ALA A 28 7.87 -5.99 -9.60
CA ALA A 28 8.45 -4.72 -10.02
C ALA A 28 9.55 -4.91 -11.07
N LEU A 29 10.47 -5.85 -10.84
CA LEU A 29 11.56 -6.14 -11.77
C LEU A 29 11.05 -6.69 -13.10
N SER A 30 10.11 -7.64 -13.07
CA SER A 30 9.54 -8.23 -14.30
C SER A 30 8.78 -7.19 -15.13
N LEU A 31 8.06 -6.26 -14.50
CA LEU A 31 7.41 -5.14 -15.19
C LEU A 31 8.42 -4.18 -15.83
N VAL A 32 9.54 -3.88 -15.14
CA VAL A 32 10.62 -3.06 -15.71
C VAL A 32 11.21 -3.74 -16.94
N ILE A 33 11.52 -5.03 -16.86
CA ILE A 33 12.02 -5.80 -18.00
C ILE A 33 11.00 -5.80 -19.14
N LEU A 34 9.73 -6.06 -18.83
CA LEU A 34 8.65 -6.08 -19.82
C LEU A 34 8.52 -4.73 -20.54
N TYR A 35 8.65 -3.61 -19.82
CA TYR A 35 8.65 -2.27 -20.41
C TYR A 35 9.79 -2.09 -21.42
N PHE A 36 11.02 -2.48 -21.07
CA PHE A 36 12.16 -2.39 -21.99
C PHE A 36 12.01 -3.31 -23.19
N VAL A 37 11.55 -4.54 -22.97
CA VAL A 37 11.29 -5.51 -24.04
C VAL A 37 10.23 -4.98 -24.99
N PHE A 38 9.13 -4.44 -24.48
CA PHE A 38 8.08 -3.85 -25.29
C PHE A 38 8.60 -2.69 -26.13
N LYS A 39 9.37 -1.78 -25.53
CA LYS A 39 10.00 -0.66 -26.24
C LYS A 39 10.89 -1.13 -27.39
N GLN A 40 11.66 -2.20 -27.17
CA GLN A 40 12.59 -2.73 -28.16
C GLN A 40 11.92 -3.62 -29.21
N PHE A 41 10.84 -4.30 -28.86
CA PHE A 41 9.97 -4.99 -29.79
C PHE A 41 9.34 -4.01 -30.80
N VAL A 42 8.83 -2.87 -30.32
CA VAL A 42 8.22 -1.83 -31.18
C VAL A 42 9.27 -1.16 -32.07
N LYS A 43 10.49 -0.94 -31.57
CA LYS A 43 11.59 -0.31 -32.33
C LYS A 43 12.21 -1.24 -33.38
N SER A 44 12.02 -2.55 -33.29
CA SER A 44 12.69 -3.50 -34.17
C SER A 44 12.02 -3.54 -35.54
N ASP A 45 12.76 -3.23 -36.60
CA ASP A 45 12.27 -3.31 -37.99
C ASP A 45 12.38 -4.73 -38.57
N SER A 46 13.19 -5.60 -37.96
CA SER A 46 13.43 -6.96 -38.47
C SER A 46 12.48 -7.99 -37.85
N THR A 47 12.00 -8.92 -38.68
CA THR A 47 11.12 -10.02 -38.24
C THR A 47 11.78 -10.88 -37.15
N MET A 48 13.08 -11.18 -37.30
CA MET A 48 13.83 -11.95 -36.31
C MET A 48 13.98 -11.21 -34.98
N GLY A 49 14.23 -9.89 -35.02
CA GLY A 49 14.32 -9.07 -33.81
C GLY A 49 13.01 -9.04 -33.05
N LYS A 50 11.88 -8.90 -33.76
CA LYS A 50 10.55 -9.01 -33.14
C LYS A 50 10.31 -10.37 -32.51
N ILE A 51 10.68 -11.47 -33.16
CA ILE A 51 10.51 -12.83 -32.60
C ILE A 51 11.31 -13.00 -31.31
N LEU A 52 12.59 -12.57 -31.29
CA LEU A 52 13.44 -12.65 -30.11
C LEU A 52 12.88 -11.81 -28.94
N TRP A 53 12.53 -10.55 -29.19
CA TRP A 53 11.91 -9.71 -28.16
C TRP A 53 10.54 -10.23 -27.72
N GLY A 54 9.78 -10.85 -28.63
CA GLY A 54 8.52 -11.51 -28.31
C GLY A 54 8.69 -12.67 -27.33
N LEU A 55 9.69 -13.53 -27.53
CA LEU A 55 10.01 -14.63 -26.61
C LEU A 55 10.46 -14.12 -25.23
N VAL A 56 11.34 -13.13 -25.18
CA VAL A 56 11.76 -12.50 -23.91
C VAL A 56 10.56 -11.86 -23.21
N GLY A 57 9.66 -11.24 -23.98
CA GLY A 57 8.42 -10.65 -23.47
C GLY A 57 7.51 -11.68 -22.84
N LEU A 58 7.38 -12.85 -23.46
CA LEU A 58 6.57 -13.96 -22.94
C LEU A 58 7.13 -14.49 -21.60
N VAL A 59 8.45 -14.57 -21.46
CA VAL A 59 9.10 -14.91 -20.18
C VAL A 59 8.84 -13.82 -19.13
N ALA A 60 8.96 -12.54 -19.50
CA ALA A 60 8.71 -11.43 -18.57
C ALA A 60 7.24 -11.37 -18.11
N ILE A 61 6.29 -11.64 -19.00
CA ILE A 61 4.86 -11.78 -18.65
C ILE A 61 4.66 -12.96 -17.72
N SER A 62 5.23 -14.13 -18.03
CA SER A 62 5.15 -15.32 -17.18
C SER A 62 5.72 -15.06 -15.78
N ALA A 63 6.86 -14.38 -15.70
CA ALA A 63 7.46 -13.97 -14.43
C ALA A 63 6.57 -12.98 -13.66
N SER A 64 5.91 -12.05 -14.35
CA SER A 64 4.94 -11.14 -13.73
C SER A 64 3.76 -11.93 -13.13
N LEU A 65 3.22 -12.90 -13.87
CA LEU A 65 2.13 -13.77 -13.41
C LEU A 65 2.55 -14.65 -12.22
N ALA A 66 3.79 -15.15 -12.21
CA ALA A 66 4.32 -15.93 -11.09
C ALA A 66 4.42 -15.10 -9.79
N ASN A 67 4.49 -13.77 -9.90
CA ASN A 67 4.58 -12.85 -8.77
C ASN A 67 3.24 -12.18 -8.43
N VAL A 68 2.10 -12.73 -8.87
CA VAL A 68 0.75 -12.26 -8.51
C VAL A 68 0.50 -12.09 -6.99
N PRO A 69 1.09 -12.88 -6.07
CA PRO A 69 0.96 -12.63 -4.62
C PRO A 69 1.35 -11.21 -4.18
N SER A 70 2.19 -10.51 -4.96
CA SER A 70 2.52 -9.10 -4.73
C SER A 70 1.32 -8.16 -4.63
N LEU A 71 0.19 -8.48 -5.27
CA LEU A 71 -1.05 -7.70 -5.18
C LEU A 71 -1.60 -7.71 -3.75
N ILE A 72 -1.46 -8.83 -3.04
CA ILE A 72 -1.84 -8.97 -1.63
C ILE A 72 -0.90 -8.12 -0.76
N GLY A 73 0.40 -8.13 -1.06
CA GLY A 73 1.37 -7.24 -0.42
C GLY A 73 1.02 -5.76 -0.60
N LEU A 74 0.70 -5.35 -1.83
CA LEU A 74 0.23 -3.99 -2.15
C LEU A 74 -1.03 -3.60 -1.37
N ALA A 75 -2.02 -4.51 -1.31
CA ALA A 75 -3.22 -4.29 -0.50
C ALA A 75 -2.88 -4.14 0.99
N ALA A 76 -1.98 -4.96 1.53
CA ALA A 76 -1.52 -4.86 2.91
C ALA A 76 -0.81 -3.53 3.19
N ALA A 77 0.05 -3.06 2.29
CA ALA A 77 0.67 -1.74 2.37
C ALA A 77 -0.37 -0.61 2.40
N TYR A 78 -1.41 -0.71 1.57
CA TYR A 78 -2.50 0.26 1.56
C TYR A 78 -3.30 0.25 2.87
N VAL A 79 -3.59 -0.94 3.43
CA VAL A 79 -4.25 -1.06 4.73
C VAL A 79 -3.40 -0.42 5.84
N LEU A 80 -2.09 -0.65 5.87
CA LEU A 80 -1.18 0.01 6.81
C LEU A 80 -1.22 1.53 6.67
N TYR A 81 -1.24 2.05 5.45
CA TYR A 81 -1.38 3.48 5.19
C TYR A 81 -2.70 4.04 5.75
N LEU A 82 -3.82 3.32 5.59
CA LEU A 82 -5.11 3.74 6.15
C LEU A 82 -5.12 3.73 7.68
N ILE A 83 -4.50 2.73 8.30
CA ILE A 83 -4.35 2.66 9.76
C ILE A 83 -3.53 3.84 10.27
N TYR A 84 -2.40 4.14 9.61
CA TYR A 84 -1.58 5.32 9.91
C TYR A 84 -2.39 6.62 9.78
N LYS A 85 -3.13 6.79 8.68
CA LYS A 85 -3.97 7.96 8.44
C LYS A 85 -5.02 8.15 9.53
N LYS A 86 -5.78 7.09 9.87
CA LYS A 86 -6.79 7.12 10.94
C LYS A 86 -6.19 7.44 12.31
N TRP A 87 -5.00 6.94 12.60
CA TRP A 87 -4.30 7.23 13.84
C TRP A 87 -3.93 8.71 13.95
N ASN A 88 -3.49 9.32 12.85
CA ASN A 88 -3.15 10.75 12.79
C ASN A 88 -4.37 11.67 12.79
N GLU A 89 -5.47 11.29 12.14
CA GLU A 89 -6.74 12.03 12.19
C GLU A 89 -7.30 12.10 13.61
N THR A 90 -7.23 10.99 14.36
CA THR A 90 -7.66 10.95 15.76
C THR A 90 -6.87 11.96 16.61
N LYS A 91 -5.56 12.15 16.35
CA LYS A 91 -4.73 13.13 17.06
C LYS A 91 -5.10 14.59 16.75
N LYS A 92 -5.58 14.89 15.53
CA LYS A 92 -6.01 16.23 15.14
C LYS A 92 -7.33 16.60 15.81
N SER A 93 -8.33 15.71 15.74
CA SER A 93 -9.64 15.92 16.37
C SER A 93 -9.53 16.11 17.89
N SER A 94 -8.64 15.34 18.57
CA SER A 94 -8.40 15.55 20.00
C SER A 94 -7.72 16.88 20.33
N LYS A 95 -6.86 17.41 19.45
CA LYS A 95 -6.20 18.71 19.64
C LYS A 95 -7.14 19.89 19.43
N GLU A 96 -8.06 19.80 18.47
CA GLU A 96 -9.10 20.82 18.27
C GLU A 96 -10.06 20.87 19.47
N GLN A 97 -10.39 19.73 20.06
CA GLN A 97 -11.26 19.67 21.23
C GLN A 97 -10.59 20.18 22.53
N GLU A 98 -9.27 20.10 22.64
CA GLU A 98 -8.49 20.68 23.75
C GLU A 98 -8.17 22.17 23.58
N GLN A 99 -8.20 22.71 22.35
CA GLN A 99 -7.90 24.12 22.06
C GLN A 99 -9.09 25.05 22.25
N ASP A 100 -10.31 24.52 22.41
CA ASP A 100 -11.48 25.34 22.71
C ASP A 100 -11.46 25.77 24.19
N PRO A 101 -11.26 27.07 24.48
CA PRO A 101 -11.15 27.56 25.85
C PRO A 101 -12.45 27.45 26.65
N PHE A 102 -13.59 27.14 26.02
CA PHE A 102 -14.90 27.05 26.67
C PHE A 102 -15.32 25.63 27.07
N ILE A 103 -14.68 24.59 26.52
CA ILE A 103 -15.03 23.18 26.82
C ILE A 103 -14.92 22.86 28.32
N ASN A 104 -13.91 23.38 29.00
CA ASN A 104 -13.75 23.16 30.45
C ASN A 104 -14.86 23.85 31.27
N PHE A 105 -15.33 25.02 30.82
CA PHE A 105 -16.40 25.75 31.50
C PHE A 105 -17.76 25.06 31.35
N GLU A 106 -18.12 24.62 30.15
CA GLU A 106 -19.38 23.88 29.92
C GLU A 106 -19.44 22.58 30.73
N LYS A 107 -18.29 21.88 30.83
CA LYS A 107 -18.18 20.66 31.62
C LYS A 107 -18.42 20.90 33.11
N GLN A 108 -17.82 21.96 33.67
CA GLN A 108 -18.03 22.36 35.07
C GLN A 108 -19.46 22.80 35.34
N TRP A 109 -20.08 23.48 34.38
CA TRP A 109 -21.47 23.94 34.50
C TRP A 109 -22.47 22.77 34.47
N ALA A 110 -22.18 21.73 33.69
CA ALA A 110 -22.96 20.50 33.68
C ALA A 110 -22.80 19.68 34.98
N GLU A 111 -21.61 19.65 35.58
CA GLU A 111 -21.37 19.02 36.89
C GLU A 111 -22.10 19.73 38.02
N LEU A 112 -22.19 21.07 37.98
CA LEU A 112 -22.93 21.86 38.98
C LEU A 112 -24.45 21.69 38.93
N LYS A 113 -25.00 21.25 37.78
CA LYS A 113 -26.44 21.01 37.60
C LYS A 113 -26.87 19.57 37.94
N ARG A 114 -25.93 18.73 38.34
CA ARG A 114 -26.16 17.32 38.66
C ARG A 114 -26.21 17.13 40.17
#